data_AF-A0A0Q5CZ42-F1
#
_entry.id   AF-A0A0Q5CZ42-F1
#
_cell.length_a   1.000
_cell.length_b   1.000
_cell.length_c   1.000
_cell.angle_alpha   90.00
_cell.angle_beta   90.00
_cell.angle_gamma   90.00
#
_symmetry.space_group_name_H-M   'P 1'
#
loop_
_entity.id
_entity.type
_entity.pdbx_description
1 polymer ?
#
loop_
_entity_poly.entity_id
_entity_poly.type
_entity_poly.pdbx_seq_one_letter_code
_entity_poly.pdbx_strand_id
1 'polypeptide(L)'
;MADAKSEKPVLSDPITLRVPQDILDDIEKIAETSDRSRSWVIVRALKYYLMAEGNDILQIRKGEEQIARGEFVDAEEFFAEVLDEKKSDAA
;
A
#
# COMPACT_ATOMS: atom_id res chain seq x y z
N MET A 1 29.07 14.63 1.30
CA MET A 1 27.84 13.85 1.55
C MET A 1 27.70 12.93 0.36
N ALA A 2 27.73 11.61 0.58
CA ALA A 2 27.80 10.64 -0.50
C ALA A 2 26.52 10.65 -1.34
N ASP A 3 26.69 10.69 -2.66
CA ASP A 3 25.64 10.46 -3.65
C ASP A 3 25.00 9.09 -3.42
N ALA A 4 23.82 9.08 -2.80
CA ALA A 4 22.93 7.93 -2.83
C ALA A 4 22.42 7.77 -4.26
N LYS A 5 23.18 7.08 -5.10
CA LYS A 5 22.67 6.57 -6.38
C LYS A 5 21.41 5.77 -6.07
N SER A 6 20.24 6.27 -6.47
CA SER A 6 19.00 5.50 -6.43
C SER A 6 19.23 4.19 -7.17
N GLU A 7 19.37 3.09 -6.44
CA GLU A 7 19.42 1.77 -7.05
C GLU A 7 18.10 1.54 -7.78
N LYS A 8 18.21 1.15 -9.05
CA LYS A 8 17.02 0.81 -9.85
C LYS A 8 16.33 -0.38 -9.16
N PRO A 9 15.02 -0.31 -8.92
CA PRO A 9 14.31 -1.39 -8.26
C PRO A 9 14.47 -2.71 -9.05
N VAL A 10 14.73 -3.80 -8.33
CA VAL A 10 14.74 -5.15 -8.90
C VAL A 10 13.35 -5.44 -9.44
N LEU A 11 13.27 -5.77 -10.72
CA LEU A 11 12.00 -6.10 -11.39
C LEU A 11 11.71 -7.59 -11.22
N SER A 12 10.43 -7.93 -11.17
CA SER A 12 9.98 -9.32 -11.28
C SER A 12 10.25 -9.88 -12.67
N ASP A 13 10.07 -11.19 -12.82
CA ASP A 13 9.86 -11.79 -14.14
C ASP A 13 8.65 -11.15 -14.84
N PRO A 14 8.63 -11.11 -16.19
CA PRO A 14 7.51 -10.57 -16.94
C PRO A 14 6.20 -11.30 -16.63
N ILE A 15 5.15 -10.53 -16.34
CA ILE A 15 3.80 -11.05 -16.15
C ILE A 15 2.98 -10.89 -17.44
N THR A 16 2.23 -11.93 -17.81
CA THR A 16 1.26 -11.84 -18.91
C THR A 16 -0.11 -11.51 -18.34
N LEU A 17 -0.68 -10.37 -18.76
CA LEU A 17 -1.98 -9.89 -18.28
C LEU A 17 -2.97 -9.77 -19.44
N ARG A 18 -4.22 -10.21 -19.21
CA ARG A 18 -5.35 -9.93 -20.10
C ARG A 18 -6.18 -8.81 -19.48
N VAL A 19 -6.55 -7.81 -20.29
CA VAL A 19 -7.43 -6.70 -19.90
C VAL A 19 -8.53 -6.55 -20.96
N PRO A 20 -9.70 -5.98 -20.60
CA PRO A 20 -10.70 -5.53 -21.56
C PRO A 20 -10.09 -4.62 -22.63
N GLN A 21 -10.59 -4.71 -23.87
CA GLN A 21 -10.03 -3.99 -25.01
C GLN A 21 -10.14 -2.47 -24.86
N ASP A 22 -11.28 -1.98 -24.37
CA ASP A 22 -11.54 -0.58 -24.06
C ASP A 22 -10.54 -0.02 -23.04
N ILE A 23 -10.22 -0.79 -22.00
CA ILE A 23 -9.21 -0.41 -21.01
C ILE A 23 -7.82 -0.35 -21.64
N LEU A 24 -7.47 -1.30 -22.53
CA LEU A 24 -6.20 -1.27 -23.25
C LEU A 24 -6.09 -0.01 -24.13
N ASP A 25 -7.15 0.30 -24.87
CA ASP A 25 -7.19 1.48 -25.75
C ASP A 25 -6.95 2.77 -24.96
N ASP A 26 -7.54 2.90 -23.76
CA ASP A 26 -7.34 4.08 -22.91
C ASP A 26 -5.94 4.11 -22.29
N ILE A 27 -5.37 2.97 -21.89
CA ILE A 27 -3.97 2.89 -21.43
C ILE A 27 -3.02 3.38 -22.55
N GLU A 28 -3.29 2.98 -23.80
CA GLU A 28 -2.45 3.36 -24.95
C GLU A 28 -2.55 4.86 -25.25
N LYS A 29 -3.74 5.45 -25.23
CA LYS A 29 -3.92 6.92 -25.37
C LYS A 29 -3.20 7.69 -24.26
N ILE A 30 -3.28 7.23 -23.01
CA ILE A 30 -2.58 7.86 -21.88
C ILE A 30 -1.07 7.77 -22.07
N ALA A 31 -0.57 6.59 -22.47
CA ALA A 31 0.84 6.37 -22.71
C ALA A 31 1.38 7.31 -23.81
N GLU A 32 0.69 7.37 -24.96
CA GLU A 32 1.03 8.26 -26.08
C GLU A 32 1.01 9.74 -25.66
N THR A 33 -0.09 10.19 -25.05
CA THR A 33 -0.27 11.60 -24.66
C THR A 33 0.74 12.06 -23.62
N SER A 34 1.17 11.16 -22.73
CA SER A 34 2.10 11.47 -21.65
C SER A 34 3.57 11.23 -21.97
N ASP A 35 3.89 10.75 -23.19
CA ASP A 35 5.23 10.28 -23.59
C ASP A 35 5.80 9.25 -22.60
N ARG A 36 4.98 8.25 -22.27
CA ARG A 36 5.31 7.16 -21.33
C ARG A 36 5.05 5.80 -21.96
N SER A 37 5.68 4.77 -21.39
CA SER A 37 5.41 3.40 -21.81
C SER A 37 4.09 2.90 -21.21
N ARG A 38 3.44 1.94 -21.89
CA ARG A 38 2.28 1.20 -21.35
C ARG A 38 2.57 0.61 -19.97
N SER A 39 3.76 0.03 -19.82
CA SER A 39 4.22 -0.54 -18.55
C SER A 39 4.26 0.52 -17.44
N TRP A 40 4.70 1.74 -17.73
CA TRP A 40 4.69 2.82 -16.75
C TRP A 40 3.26 3.19 -16.30
N VAL A 41 2.31 3.28 -17.24
CA VAL A 41 0.91 3.58 -16.92
C VAL A 41 0.30 2.47 -16.04
N ILE A 42 0.52 1.22 -16.42
CA ILE A 42 0.02 0.05 -15.69
C ILE A 42 0.63 -0.02 -14.28
N VAL A 43 1.96 0.06 -14.17
CA VAL A 43 2.64 0.04 -12.86
C VAL A 43 2.19 1.22 -11.99
N ARG A 44 1.96 2.40 -12.58
CA ARG A 44 1.45 3.55 -11.84
C ARG A 44 0.05 3.30 -11.29
N ALA A 45 -0.87 2.77 -12.10
CA ALA A 45 -2.21 2.42 -11.65
C ALA A 45 -2.19 1.37 -10.53
N LEU A 46 -1.37 0.33 -10.67
CA LEU A 46 -1.19 -0.71 -9.65
C LEU A 46 -0.63 -0.13 -8.33
N LYS A 47 0.31 0.81 -8.41
CA LYS A 47 0.81 1.51 -7.22
C LYS A 47 -0.30 2.29 -6.50
N TYR A 48 -1.15 3.00 -7.24
CA TYR A 48 -2.27 3.71 -6.63
C TYR A 48 -3.26 2.76 -5.96
N TYR A 49 -3.57 1.61 -6.58
CA TYR A 49 -4.38 0.58 -5.94
C TYR A 49 -3.75 0.10 -4.63
N LEU A 50 -2.45 -0.22 -4.65
CA LEU A 50 -1.71 -0.69 -3.46
C LEU A 50 -1.58 0.38 -2.36
N MET A 51 -1.64 1.67 -2.71
CA MET A 51 -1.64 2.76 -1.73
C MET A 51 -3.01 3.03 -1.13
N ALA A 52 -4.09 2.61 -1.80
CA ALA A 52 -5.47 2.82 -1.38
C ALA A 52 -6.07 1.50 -0.87
N GLU A 53 -7.08 0.96 -1.56
CA GLU A 53 -7.79 -0.28 -1.19
C GLU A 53 -6.84 -1.46 -0.91
N GLY A 54 -5.79 -1.60 -1.73
CA GLY A 54 -4.79 -2.65 -1.52
C GLY A 54 -4.06 -2.53 -0.18
N ASN A 55 -3.82 -1.30 0.32
CA ASN A 55 -3.21 -1.10 1.62
C ASN A 55 -4.14 -1.57 2.75
N ASP A 56 -5.44 -1.27 2.66
CA ASP A 56 -6.41 -1.66 3.68
C ASP A 56 -6.48 -3.19 3.83
N ILE A 57 -6.51 -3.90 2.70
CA ILE A 57 -6.46 -5.38 2.66
C ILE A 57 -5.18 -5.90 3.31
N LEU A 58 -4.03 -5.30 2.98
CA LEU A 58 -2.74 -5.70 3.55
C LEU A 58 -2.66 -5.41 5.05
N GLN A 59 -3.23 -4.30 5.54
CA GLN A 59 -3.25 -3.97 6.97
C GLN A 59 -4.14 -4.95 7.74
N ILE A 60 -5.31 -5.31 7.21
CA ILE A 60 -6.17 -6.33 7.82
C ILE A 60 -5.41 -7.64 7.95
N ARG A 61 -4.82 -8.11 6.84
CA ARG A 61 -4.05 -9.36 6.82
C ARG A 61 -2.89 -9.33 7.82
N LYS A 62 -2.20 -8.19 7.95
CA LYS A 62 -1.15 -7.98 8.95
C LYS A 62 -1.70 -8.08 10.37
N GLY A 63 -2.83 -7.44 10.66
CA GLY A 63 -3.48 -7.48 11.97
C GLY A 63 -3.85 -8.92 12.38
N GLU A 64 -4.36 -9.73 11.45
CA GLU A 64 -4.63 -11.15 11.71
C GLU A 64 -3.36 -11.92 12.09
N GLU A 65 -2.21 -11.63 11.47
CA GLU A 65 -0.94 -12.25 11.83
C GLU A 65 -0.44 -11.82 13.20
N GLN A 66 -0.67 -10.55 13.56
CA GLN A 66 -0.32 -10.04 14.89
C GLN A 66 -1.14 -10.77 15.97
N ILE A 67 -2.45 -10.92 15.76
CA ILE A 67 -3.32 -11.69 16.66
C ILE A 67 -2.82 -13.14 16.78
N ALA A 68 -2.49 -13.79 15.65
CA ALA A 68 -1.98 -15.16 15.66
C ALA A 68 -0.64 -15.32 16.41
N ARG A 69 0.17 -14.26 16.48
CA ARG A 69 1.42 -14.23 17.26
C ARG A 69 1.23 -13.79 18.73
N GLY A 70 0.01 -13.47 19.15
CA GLY A 70 -0.27 -12.95 20.49
C GLY A 70 0.09 -11.46 20.65
N GLU A 71 0.32 -10.74 19.56
CA GLU A 71 0.59 -9.30 19.54
C GLU A 71 -0.73 -8.51 19.57
N PHE A 72 -1.53 -8.73 20.60
CA PHE A 72 -2.79 -8.01 20.85
C PHE A 72 -2.95 -7.71 22.34
N VAL A 73 -3.80 -6.74 22.66
CA VAL A 73 -4.20 -6.42 24.03
C VAL A 73 -5.72 -6.57 24.16
N ASP A 74 -6.18 -6.94 25.34
CA ASP A 74 -7.60 -6.97 25.65
C ASP A 74 -8.18 -5.54 25.62
N ALA A 75 -9.41 -5.39 25.12
CA ALA A 75 -9.98 -4.07 24.89
C ALA A 75 -10.27 -3.36 26.23
N GLU A 76 -10.79 -4.09 27.21
CA GLU A 76 -11.08 -3.58 28.54
C GLU A 76 -9.80 -3.16 29.28
N GLU A 77 -8.71 -3.95 29.16
CA GLU A 77 -7.39 -3.59 29.67
C GLU A 77 -6.86 -2.29 29.04
N PHE A 78 -6.90 -2.19 27.72
CA PHE A 78 -6.45 -1.00 26.99
C PHE A 78 -7.27 0.25 27.34
N PHE A 79 -8.59 0.15 27.44
CA PHE A 79 -9.43 1.29 27.82
C PHE A 79 -9.19 1.73 29.25
N ALA A 80 -8.94 0.80 30.17
CA ALA A 80 -8.59 1.14 31.54
C ALA A 80 -7.27 1.94 31.58
N GLU A 81 -6.25 1.54 30.83
CA GLU A 81 -4.97 2.24 30.74
C GLU A 81 -5.13 3.67 30.16
N VAL A 82 -5.71 3.79 28.96
CA VAL A 82 -5.75 5.07 28.22
C VAL A 82 -6.70 6.09 28.85
N LEU A 83 -7.78 5.65 29.52
CA LEU A 83 -8.75 6.55 30.14
C LEU A 83 -8.36 6.95 31.57
N ASP A 84 -7.50 6.19 32.25
CA ASP A 84 -7.02 6.55 33.59
C ASP A 84 -5.95 7.67 33.54
N GLU A 85 -5.10 7.69 32.50
CA GLU A 85 -4.09 8.75 32.30
C GLU A 85 -4.68 10.16 32.09
N LYS A 86 -5.94 10.29 31.68
CA LYS A 86 -6.62 11.59 31.56
C LYS A 86 -6.89 12.29 32.90
N LYS A 87 -6.59 11.66 34.03
CA LYS A 87 -6.55 12.35 35.34
C LYS A 87 -5.20 13.01 35.64
N SER A 88 -4.12 12.70 34.92
CA SER A 88 -2.77 13.18 35.24
C SER A 88 -2.36 14.46 34.50
N ASP A 89 -2.82 14.68 33.27
CA ASP A 89 -2.44 15.86 32.45
C ASP A 89 -3.33 17.10 32.66
N ALA A 90 -4.25 17.05 33.62
CA ALA A 90 -5.16 18.15 33.97
C ALA A 90 -4.83 18.84 35.33
N ALA A 91 -3.59 18.70 35.82
CA ALA A 91 -3.12 19.29 37.08
C ALA A 91 -1.97 20.29 36.88
#